data_AF-A0A3D0Z638-F1
#
_entry.id   AF-A0A3D0Z638-F1
#
_cell.length_a   1.000
_cell.length_b   1.000
_cell.length_c   1.000
_cell.angle_alpha   90.00
_cell.angle_beta   90.00
_cell.angle_gamma   90.00
#
_symmetry.space_group_name_H-M   'P 1'
#
loop_
_entity.id
_entity.type
_entity.pdbx_description
1 polymer ?
#
loop_
_entity_poly.entity_id
_entity_poly.type
_entity_poly.pdbx_seq_one_letter_code
_entity_poly.pdbx_strand_id
1 'polypeptide(L)'
;MSINNVYKSYPNDEANKSSQNIIRTILLLVFISSFFTILGAMALVAIKTNYNCSMTENMWLFFLPIPIPLSSLILGLIYKRKGYKATKNIVVGIIFTALLTIYGSFTFIFSGIFFHDYEYVNQIETQINFALPDKGQITTQDWSAGTQTGADTPTINYLYDSDIRFTDRAEIANFNESINNSELWMTSIKTSLLGEIPPLYSIYFSGTEYRYFLIYNVDLKAYNTLPEKSGTYRFIFISYDSVHNTMKIGEYTLKILI
;
A
#
# COMPACT_ATOMS: atom_id res chain seq x y z
N MET A 1 -25.32 -26.35 -73.02
CA MET A 1 -25.01 -24.93 -72.81
C MET A 1 -25.19 -24.65 -71.33
N SER A 2 -24.12 -24.63 -70.54
CA SER A 2 -24.17 -24.40 -69.09
C SER A 2 -23.59 -23.02 -68.81
N ILE A 3 -24.40 -22.12 -68.27
CA ILE A 3 -23.97 -20.76 -67.88
C ILE A 3 -23.53 -20.84 -66.42
N ASN A 4 -22.21 -20.85 -66.20
CA ASN A 4 -21.63 -20.66 -64.87
C ASN A 4 -21.75 -19.18 -64.48
N ASN A 5 -22.68 -18.87 -63.57
CA ASN A 5 -22.72 -17.58 -62.89
C ASN A 5 -21.62 -17.52 -61.82
N VAL A 6 -20.45 -16.99 -62.20
CA VAL A 6 -19.42 -16.57 -61.25
C VAL A 6 -19.86 -15.23 -60.66
N TYR A 7 -20.43 -15.25 -59.46
CA TYR A 7 -20.63 -14.03 -58.67
C TYR A 7 -19.25 -13.45 -58.31
N LYS A 8 -18.87 -12.36 -58.97
CA LYS A 8 -17.76 -11.49 -58.52
C LYS A 8 -18.20 -10.79 -57.24
N SER A 9 -17.57 -11.08 -56.10
CA SER A 9 -17.65 -10.21 -54.93
C SER A 9 -17.00 -8.87 -55.31
N TYR A 10 -17.75 -7.78 -55.13
CA TYR A 10 -17.24 -6.43 -55.39
C TYR A 10 -16.31 -5.99 -54.25
N PRO A 11 -15.25 -5.20 -54.53
CA PRO A 11 -14.26 -4.75 -53.53
C PRO A 11 -14.86 -3.95 -52.34
N ASN A 12 -16.08 -3.42 -52.49
CA ASN A 12 -16.79 -2.69 -51.45
C ASN A 12 -17.25 -3.59 -50.27
N ASP A 13 -17.58 -4.85 -50.54
CA ASP A 13 -18.04 -5.79 -49.50
C ASP A 13 -16.88 -6.29 -48.65
N GLU A 14 -15.71 -6.49 -49.26
CA GLU A 14 -14.49 -6.90 -48.55
C GLU A 14 -13.93 -5.78 -47.67
N ALA A 15 -13.94 -4.52 -48.17
CA ALA A 15 -13.53 -3.36 -47.39
C ALA A 15 -14.46 -3.11 -46.18
N ASN A 16 -15.77 -3.26 -46.35
CA ASN A 16 -16.75 -3.13 -45.27
C ASN A 16 -16.58 -4.26 -44.22
N LYS A 17 -16.38 -5.50 -44.67
CA LYS A 17 -16.12 -6.65 -43.78
C LYS A 17 -14.82 -6.50 -42.99
N SER A 18 -13.75 -6.00 -43.63
CA SER A 18 -12.47 -5.70 -42.98
C SER A 18 -12.62 -4.63 -41.89
N SER A 19 -13.30 -3.52 -42.19
CA SER A 19 -13.60 -2.45 -41.22
C SER A 19 -14.42 -2.95 -40.02
N GLN A 20 -15.44 -3.78 -40.26
CA GLN A 20 -16.23 -4.41 -39.18
C GLN A 20 -15.38 -5.31 -38.28
N ASN A 21 -14.44 -6.06 -38.86
CA ASN A 21 -13.53 -6.90 -38.08
C ASN A 21 -12.60 -6.06 -37.21
N ILE A 22 -12.04 -4.96 -37.75
CA ILE A 22 -11.20 -4.03 -36.99
C ILE A 22 -11.95 -3.46 -35.79
N ILE A 23 -13.19 -2.99 -35.99
CA ILE A 23 -14.02 -2.44 -34.90
C ILE A 23 -14.27 -3.49 -33.81
N ARG A 24 -14.61 -4.73 -34.21
CA ARG A 24 -14.81 -5.83 -33.25
C ARG A 24 -13.54 -6.13 -32.46
N THR A 25 -12.39 -6.14 -33.13
CA THR A 25 -11.10 -6.33 -32.47
C THR A 25 -10.79 -5.21 -31.49
N ILE A 26 -11.00 -3.94 -31.87
CA ILE A 26 -10.80 -2.80 -30.97
C ILE A 26 -11.70 -2.91 -29.74
N LEU A 27 -13.00 -3.18 -29.94
CA LEU A 27 -13.95 -3.36 -28.83
C LEU A 27 -13.55 -4.51 -27.92
N LEU A 28 -13.05 -5.62 -28.48
CA LEU A 28 -12.56 -6.76 -27.70
C LEU A 28 -11.31 -6.39 -26.90
N LEU A 29 -10.35 -5.70 -27.51
CA LEU A 29 -9.10 -5.28 -26.85
C LEU A 29 -9.39 -4.35 -25.67
N VAL A 30 -10.15 -3.28 -25.86
CA VAL A 30 -10.47 -2.34 -24.75
C VAL A 30 -11.32 -3.01 -23.67
N PHE A 31 -12.18 -3.96 -24.04
CA PHE A 31 -12.94 -4.77 -23.08
C PHE A 31 -12.00 -5.60 -22.19
N ILE A 32 -11.07 -6.35 -22.80
CA ILE A 32 -10.12 -7.20 -22.08
C ILE A 32 -9.17 -6.34 -21.23
N SER A 33 -8.59 -5.29 -21.81
CA SER A 33 -7.67 -4.40 -21.10
C SER A 33 -8.31 -3.72 -19.88
N SER A 34 -9.63 -3.50 -19.89
CA SER A 34 -10.34 -2.95 -18.74
C SER A 34 -10.17 -3.81 -17.48
N PHE A 35 -10.18 -5.15 -17.60
CA PHE A 35 -10.00 -6.05 -16.45
C PHE A 35 -8.60 -5.97 -15.84
N PHE A 36 -7.59 -5.65 -16.64
CA PHE A 36 -6.21 -5.53 -16.18
C PHE A 36 -5.88 -4.17 -15.57
N THR A 37 -6.79 -3.19 -15.64
CA THR A 37 -6.52 -1.84 -15.10
C THR A 37 -6.36 -1.81 -13.58
N ILE A 38 -7.14 -2.61 -12.85
CA ILE A 38 -7.02 -2.70 -11.38
C ILE A 38 -5.66 -3.31 -11.01
N LEU A 39 -5.26 -4.40 -11.68
CA LEU A 39 -3.96 -5.03 -11.44
C LEU A 39 -2.80 -4.09 -11.79
N GLY A 40 -2.92 -3.35 -12.89
CA GLY A 40 -1.95 -2.32 -13.26
C GLY A 40 -1.85 -1.19 -12.23
N ALA A 41 -2.99 -0.69 -11.75
CA ALA A 41 -3.03 0.32 -10.69
C ALA A 41 -2.39 -0.19 -9.40
N MET A 42 -2.72 -1.42 -8.98
CA MET A 42 -2.13 -2.04 -7.79
C MET A 42 -0.62 -2.21 -7.93
N ALA A 43 -0.12 -2.63 -9.10
CA ALA A 43 1.31 -2.72 -9.36
C ALA A 43 2.00 -1.35 -9.27
N LEU A 44 1.39 -0.30 -9.82
CA LEU A 44 1.91 1.07 -9.72
C LEU A 44 2.00 1.53 -8.25
N VAL A 45 0.95 1.29 -7.46
CA VAL A 45 0.96 1.59 -6.02
C VAL A 45 2.08 0.82 -5.32
N ALA A 46 2.16 -0.50 -5.52
CA ALA A 46 3.19 -1.34 -4.89
C ALA A 46 4.62 -0.91 -5.23
N ILE A 47 4.88 -0.52 -6.48
CA ILE A 47 6.20 0.00 -6.90
C ILE A 47 6.51 1.32 -6.19
N LYS A 48 5.51 2.20 -6.07
CA LYS A 48 5.67 3.50 -5.42
C LYS A 48 5.88 3.37 -3.90
N THR A 49 5.22 2.40 -3.27
CA THR A 49 5.24 2.16 -1.82
C THR A 49 6.31 1.15 -1.40
N ASN A 50 7.26 0.81 -2.27
CA ASN A 50 8.21 -0.28 -2.03
C ASN A 50 9.01 -0.14 -0.70
N TYR A 51 9.18 1.07 -0.18
CA TYR A 51 9.88 1.32 1.10
C TYR A 51 8.99 1.85 2.23
N ASN A 52 7.69 2.11 1.98
CA ASN A 52 6.77 2.60 3.02
C ASN A 52 5.42 1.89 2.92
N CYS A 53 4.78 1.54 4.03
CA CYS A 53 3.49 0.81 4.03
C CYS A 53 2.30 1.73 3.70
N SER A 54 2.54 2.92 3.15
CA SER A 54 1.56 3.96 2.82
C SER A 54 0.77 3.69 1.54
N MET A 55 0.23 2.48 1.38
CA MET A 55 -0.57 2.11 0.20
C MET A 55 -1.72 3.08 -0.04
N THR A 56 -2.44 3.44 1.02
CA THR A 56 -3.58 4.37 0.99
C THR A 56 -3.18 5.75 0.48
N GLU A 57 -2.05 6.28 0.92
CA GLU A 57 -1.53 7.59 0.48
C GLU A 57 -1.27 7.60 -1.04
N ASN A 58 -0.83 6.48 -1.60
CA ASN A 58 -0.47 6.37 -3.01
C ASN A 58 -1.61 5.87 -3.92
N MET A 59 -2.82 5.65 -3.39
CA MET A 59 -3.95 5.15 -4.18
C MET A 59 -4.39 6.06 -5.32
N TRP A 60 -4.05 7.35 -5.32
CA TRP A 60 -4.29 8.27 -6.43
C TRP A 60 -3.78 7.72 -7.78
N LEU A 61 -2.79 6.82 -7.79
CA LEU A 61 -2.32 6.12 -8.99
C LEU A 61 -3.41 5.31 -9.70
N PHE A 62 -4.50 4.95 -9.01
CA PHE A 62 -5.69 4.33 -9.62
C PHE A 62 -6.40 5.23 -10.63
N PHE A 63 -6.16 6.55 -10.61
CA PHE A 63 -6.68 7.44 -11.65
C PHE A 63 -5.97 7.27 -13.00
N LEU A 64 -4.71 6.84 -13.02
CA LEU A 64 -3.91 6.75 -14.25
C LEU A 64 -4.48 5.80 -15.31
N PRO A 65 -4.95 4.57 -14.99
CA PRO A 65 -5.51 3.67 -15.98
C PRO A 65 -6.97 3.93 -16.36
N ILE A 66 -7.66 4.91 -15.76
CA ILE A 66 -9.07 5.26 -16.07
C ILE A 66 -9.36 5.48 -17.56
N PRO A 67 -8.46 6.07 -18.38
CA PRO A 67 -8.72 6.26 -19.80
C PRO A 67 -9.06 4.96 -20.55
N ILE A 68 -8.61 3.79 -20.08
CA ILE A 68 -8.89 2.49 -20.71
C ILE A 68 -10.37 2.07 -20.55
N PRO A 69 -10.93 1.90 -19.34
CA PRO A 69 -12.34 1.58 -19.16
C PRO A 69 -13.25 2.71 -19.64
N LEU A 70 -12.81 3.97 -19.56
CA LEU A 70 -13.56 5.09 -20.11
C LEU A 70 -13.65 5.00 -21.65
N SER A 71 -12.57 4.61 -22.32
CA SER A 71 -12.58 4.34 -23.76
C SER A 71 -13.50 3.18 -24.10
N SER A 72 -13.51 2.11 -23.30
CA SER A 72 -14.45 0.98 -23.46
C SER A 72 -15.91 1.45 -23.36
N LEU A 73 -16.22 2.32 -22.40
CA LEU A 73 -17.55 2.94 -22.25
C LEU A 73 -17.92 3.79 -23.48
N ILE A 74 -17.07 4.74 -23.86
CA ILE A 74 -17.33 5.68 -24.96
C ILE A 74 -17.50 4.93 -26.28
N LEU A 75 -16.58 4.02 -26.62
CA LEU A 75 -16.66 3.20 -27.82
C LEU A 75 -17.88 2.28 -27.78
N GLY A 76 -18.18 1.72 -26.61
CA GLY A 76 -19.38 0.91 -26.39
C GLY A 76 -20.67 1.67 -26.75
N LEU A 77 -20.81 2.92 -26.30
CA LEU A 77 -21.95 3.78 -26.60
C LEU A 77 -22.03 4.13 -28.10
N ILE A 78 -20.90 4.53 -28.70
CA ILE A 78 -20.83 4.91 -30.13
C ILE A 78 -21.23 3.72 -31.02
N TYR A 79 -20.64 2.54 -30.81
CA TYR A 79 -20.87 1.39 -31.67
C TYR A 79 -22.19 0.68 -31.39
N LYS A 80 -22.73 0.76 -30.16
CA LYS A 80 -24.11 0.31 -29.88
C LYS A 80 -25.14 1.11 -30.70
N ARG A 81 -24.96 2.43 -30.81
CA ARG A 81 -25.82 3.29 -31.66
C ARG A 81 -25.72 2.92 -33.15
N LYS A 82 -24.57 2.39 -33.59
CA LYS A 82 -24.35 1.88 -34.96
C LYS A 82 -24.83 0.43 -35.17
N GLY A 83 -25.55 -0.17 -34.22
CA GLY A 83 -26.11 -1.51 -34.34
C GLY A 83 -25.18 -2.67 -33.92
N TYR A 84 -24.00 -2.38 -33.34
CA TYR A 84 -23.08 -3.42 -32.86
C TYR A 84 -23.49 -3.92 -31.45
N LYS A 85 -23.17 -5.18 -31.17
CA LYS A 85 -23.33 -5.80 -29.84
C LYS A 85 -22.26 -5.31 -28.86
N ALA A 86 -22.37 -4.07 -28.39
CA ALA A 86 -21.37 -3.41 -27.54
C ALA A 86 -21.83 -3.13 -26.09
N THR A 87 -22.95 -3.70 -25.64
CA THR A 87 -23.46 -3.50 -24.27
C THR A 87 -22.46 -3.94 -23.20
N LYS A 88 -21.68 -5.00 -23.43
CA LYS A 88 -20.66 -5.48 -22.47
C LYS A 88 -19.58 -4.43 -22.21
N ASN A 89 -19.13 -3.73 -23.25
CA ASN A 89 -18.16 -2.64 -23.14
C ASN A 89 -18.68 -1.49 -22.29
N ILE A 90 -19.95 -1.12 -22.47
CA ILE A 90 -20.61 -0.08 -21.67
C ILE A 90 -20.60 -0.47 -20.18
N VAL A 91 -21.07 -1.69 -19.88
CA VAL A 91 -21.17 -2.18 -18.49
C VAL A 91 -19.80 -2.25 -17.83
N VAL A 92 -18.82 -2.88 -18.49
CA VAL A 92 -17.45 -2.99 -17.96
C VAL A 92 -16.80 -1.62 -17.81
N GLY A 93 -16.96 -0.72 -18.78
CA GLY A 93 -16.42 0.63 -18.68
C GLY A 93 -16.95 1.40 -17.48
N ILE A 94 -18.27 1.35 -17.22
CA ILE A 94 -18.86 1.98 -16.02
C ILE A 94 -18.29 1.37 -14.74
N ILE A 95 -18.31 0.04 -14.62
CA ILE A 95 -17.87 -0.66 -13.40
C ILE A 95 -16.41 -0.33 -13.08
N PHE A 96 -15.50 -0.49 -14.05
CA PHE A 96 -14.07 -0.31 -13.80
C PHE A 96 -13.69 1.17 -13.62
N THR A 97 -14.31 2.10 -14.35
CA THR A 97 -14.10 3.53 -14.10
C THR A 97 -14.57 3.91 -12.69
N ALA A 98 -15.73 3.42 -12.25
CA ALA A 98 -16.24 3.68 -10.90
C ALA A 98 -15.30 3.10 -9.83
N LEU A 99 -14.89 1.82 -9.95
CA LEU A 99 -13.97 1.18 -9.02
C LEU A 99 -12.64 1.94 -8.92
N LEU A 100 -12.00 2.25 -10.05
CA LEU A 100 -10.74 3.01 -10.07
C LEU A 100 -10.88 4.39 -9.44
N THR A 101 -12.01 5.07 -9.67
CA THR A 101 -12.27 6.40 -9.08
C THR A 101 -12.46 6.31 -7.56
N ILE A 102 -13.22 5.32 -7.09
CA ILE A 102 -13.46 5.09 -5.65
C ILE A 102 -12.13 4.80 -4.96
N TYR A 103 -11.35 3.82 -5.43
CA TYR A 103 -10.06 3.51 -4.84
C TYR A 103 -9.09 4.69 -4.93
N GLY A 104 -9.02 5.38 -6.08
CA GLY A 104 -8.19 6.57 -6.24
C GLY A 104 -8.51 7.70 -5.26
N SER A 105 -9.78 7.81 -4.85
CA SER A 105 -10.21 8.85 -3.91
C SER A 105 -9.72 8.63 -2.48
N PHE A 106 -9.27 7.43 -2.12
CA PHE A 106 -8.83 7.11 -0.75
C PHE A 106 -7.65 7.98 -0.32
N THR A 107 -6.70 8.29 -1.22
CA THR A 107 -5.62 9.25 -0.94
C THR A 107 -6.14 10.57 -0.38
N PHE A 108 -7.24 11.08 -0.93
CA PHE A 108 -7.81 12.36 -0.50
C PHE A 108 -8.64 12.22 0.78
N ILE A 109 -9.45 11.16 0.87
CA ILE A 109 -10.32 10.88 2.03
C ILE A 109 -9.48 10.69 3.30
N PHE A 110 -8.35 10.00 3.18
CA PHE A 110 -7.46 9.68 4.30
C PHE A 110 -6.23 10.59 4.36
N SER A 111 -6.20 11.72 3.64
CA SER A 111 -5.02 12.59 3.63
C SER A 111 -4.69 13.18 5.01
N GLY A 112 -5.71 13.45 5.84
CA GLY A 112 -5.56 14.07 7.15
C GLY A 112 -4.95 13.18 8.24
N ILE A 113 -4.71 11.90 7.97
CA ILE A 113 -4.05 10.98 8.92
C ILE A 113 -2.59 10.73 8.58
N PHE A 114 -2.04 11.32 7.51
CA PHE A 114 -0.64 11.15 7.10
C PHE A 114 0.17 12.44 7.32
N PHE A 115 1.38 12.29 7.84
CA PHE A 115 2.33 13.37 8.14
C PHE A 115 3.72 13.02 7.59
N HIS A 116 4.51 14.04 7.25
CA HIS A 116 5.82 13.89 6.59
C HIS A 116 6.94 14.66 7.28
N ASP A 117 6.71 15.11 8.51
CA ASP A 117 7.70 15.73 9.37
C ASP A 117 8.21 14.74 10.44
N TYR A 118 9.26 15.14 11.14
CA TYR A 118 9.94 14.34 12.16
C TYR A 118 9.41 14.60 13.58
N GLU A 119 8.34 15.38 13.78
CA GLU A 119 7.87 15.76 15.12
C GLU A 119 7.59 14.53 15.99
N TYR A 120 6.86 13.54 15.44
CA TYR A 120 6.57 12.30 16.13
C TYR A 120 7.85 11.48 16.44
N VAL A 121 8.79 11.37 15.50
CA VAL A 121 10.05 10.64 15.74
C VAL A 121 10.86 11.30 16.85
N ASN A 122 10.90 12.64 16.90
CA ASN A 122 11.59 13.39 17.96
C ASN A 122 10.94 13.16 19.34
N GLN A 123 9.61 13.04 19.39
CA GLN A 123 8.90 12.67 20.62
C GLN A 123 9.29 11.25 21.07
N ILE A 124 9.36 10.30 20.13
CA ILE A 124 9.76 8.92 20.41
C ILE A 124 11.21 8.86 20.90
N GLU A 125 12.15 9.54 20.22
CA GLU A 125 13.55 9.67 20.64
C GLU A 125 13.68 10.13 22.10
N THR A 126 12.90 11.16 22.47
CA THR A 126 12.89 11.68 23.84
C THR A 126 12.35 10.65 24.84
N GLN A 127 11.29 9.92 24.48
CA GLN A 127 10.68 8.90 25.34
C GLN A 127 11.62 7.71 25.55
N ILE A 128 12.24 7.22 24.47
CA ILE A 128 13.16 6.09 24.51
C ILE A 128 14.58 6.50 24.88
N ASN A 129 14.85 7.78 25.15
CA ASN A 129 16.16 8.32 25.51
C ASN A 129 17.32 7.73 24.67
N PHE A 130 17.12 7.65 23.35
CA PHE A 130 18.08 7.09 22.39
C PHE A 130 17.99 7.87 21.10
N ALA A 131 19.10 8.50 20.70
CA ALA A 131 19.14 9.36 19.52
C ALA A 131 18.80 8.57 18.24
N LEU A 132 17.88 9.11 17.44
CA LEU A 132 17.47 8.60 16.14
C LEU A 132 17.94 9.57 15.04
N PRO A 133 18.18 9.10 13.80
CA PRO A 133 18.48 10.02 12.70
C PRO A 133 17.27 10.90 12.37
N ASP A 134 17.52 12.15 11.99
CA ASP A 134 16.48 13.16 11.75
C ASP A 134 16.40 13.63 10.28
N LYS A 135 17.23 13.04 9.38
CA LYS A 135 17.20 13.34 7.94
C LYS A 135 16.78 12.16 7.06
N GLY A 136 15.74 12.38 6.27
CA GLY A 136 15.26 11.38 5.32
C GLY A 136 13.85 11.66 4.80
N GLN A 137 13.26 10.62 4.23
CA GLN A 137 11.85 10.59 3.87
C GLN A 137 11.08 9.87 4.97
N ILE A 138 9.97 10.44 5.40
CA ILE A 138 9.10 9.85 6.42
C ILE A 138 7.64 9.93 5.98
N THR A 139 6.91 8.86 6.26
CA THR A 139 5.45 8.87 6.29
C THR A 139 5.04 8.34 7.66
N THR A 140 4.37 9.20 8.44
CA THR A 140 3.75 8.85 9.71
C THR A 140 2.25 8.80 9.52
N GLN A 141 1.59 7.74 9.97
CA GLN A 141 0.14 7.62 9.98
C GLN A 141 -0.39 7.62 11.43
N ASP A 142 -1.44 8.41 11.65
CA ASP A 142 -2.17 8.52 12.91
C ASP A 142 -3.40 7.60 12.88
N TRP A 143 -3.41 6.60 13.76
CA TRP A 143 -4.50 5.64 13.94
C TRP A 143 -5.47 6.02 15.06
N SER A 144 -5.18 7.08 15.81
CA SER A 144 -6.08 7.61 16.85
C SER A 144 -7.31 8.29 16.24
N ALA A 145 -7.21 8.72 14.98
CA ALA A 145 -8.31 9.28 14.23
C ALA A 145 -9.21 8.18 13.64
N GLY A 146 -10.38 7.98 14.25
CA GLY A 146 -11.44 7.09 13.75
C GLY A 146 -11.63 5.82 14.56
N THR A 147 -12.41 4.87 14.04
CA THR A 147 -12.71 3.60 14.70
C THR A 147 -11.86 2.50 14.10
N GLN A 148 -10.97 1.91 14.90
CA GLN A 148 -10.25 0.71 14.50
C GLN A 148 -11.20 -0.49 14.55
N THR A 149 -11.25 -1.24 13.45
CA THR A 149 -12.08 -2.45 13.33
C THR A 149 -11.20 -3.62 12.92
N GLY A 150 -11.01 -4.60 13.80
CA GLY A 150 -10.17 -5.77 13.56
C GLY A 150 -10.33 -6.82 14.66
N ALA A 151 -9.96 -8.07 14.39
CA ALA A 151 -10.10 -9.17 15.35
C ALA A 151 -9.38 -8.90 16.69
N ASP A 152 -8.28 -8.14 16.64
CA ASP A 152 -7.44 -7.86 17.79
C ASP A 152 -7.81 -6.57 18.53
N THR A 153 -8.78 -5.78 18.03
CA THR A 153 -9.19 -4.49 18.64
C THR A 153 -9.62 -4.51 20.12
N PRO A 154 -10.20 -5.59 20.70
CA PRO A 154 -10.43 -5.61 22.15
C PRO A 154 -9.14 -5.70 22.99
N THR A 155 -8.01 -6.02 22.34
CA THR A 155 -6.72 -6.29 23.00
C THR A 155 -5.64 -5.30 22.56
N ILE A 156 -5.66 -4.82 21.32
CA ILE A 156 -4.65 -3.95 20.71
C ILE A 156 -5.32 -2.70 20.13
N ASN A 157 -4.74 -1.53 20.39
CA ASN A 157 -5.11 -0.28 19.75
C ASN A 157 -3.85 0.38 19.19
N TYR A 158 -3.78 0.57 17.87
CA TYR A 158 -2.67 1.27 17.23
C TYR A 158 -2.80 2.77 17.48
N LEU A 159 -1.70 3.48 17.69
CA LEU A 159 -1.71 4.92 17.91
C LEU A 159 -1.07 5.63 16.72
N TYR A 160 0.19 5.30 16.45
CA TYR A 160 0.97 5.89 15.36
C TYR A 160 1.86 4.85 14.71
N ASP A 161 2.13 4.99 13.43
CA ASP A 161 3.18 4.26 12.76
C ASP A 161 3.96 5.14 11.79
N SER A 162 5.28 4.98 11.75
CA SER A 162 6.16 5.72 10.86
C SER A 162 7.01 4.76 10.04
N ASP A 163 6.97 4.95 8.73
CA ASP A 163 7.94 4.37 7.79
C ASP A 163 8.94 5.44 7.42
N ILE A 164 10.22 5.17 7.69
CA ILE A 164 11.30 6.14 7.54
C ILE A 164 12.36 5.55 6.63
N ARG A 165 12.89 6.37 5.73
CA ARG A 165 14.07 6.08 4.93
C ARG A 165 15.09 7.18 5.09
N PHE A 166 16.20 6.86 5.76
CA PHE A 166 17.27 7.82 6.00
C PHE A 166 18.09 8.06 4.75
N THR A 167 18.58 9.30 4.60
CA THR A 167 19.38 9.70 3.43
C THR A 167 20.73 10.31 3.78
N ASP A 168 20.90 10.79 5.02
CA ASP A 168 22.16 11.38 5.46
C ASP A 168 23.17 10.30 5.86
N ARG A 169 24.28 10.21 5.12
CA ARG A 169 25.29 9.15 5.33
C ARG A 169 26.00 9.25 6.66
N ALA A 170 26.20 10.47 7.18
CA ALA A 170 26.93 10.66 8.44
C ALA A 170 26.05 10.24 9.63
N GLU A 171 24.78 10.65 9.63
CA GLU A 171 23.81 10.20 10.64
C GLU A 171 23.60 8.68 10.61
N ILE A 172 23.46 8.08 9.42
CA ILE A 172 23.32 6.63 9.28
C ILE A 172 24.55 5.91 9.86
N ALA A 173 25.76 6.37 9.57
CA ALA A 173 26.98 5.76 10.08
C ALA A 173 27.06 5.86 11.61
N ASN A 174 26.79 7.04 12.17
CA ASN A 174 26.79 7.28 13.62
C ASN A 174 25.71 6.45 14.33
N PHE A 175 24.53 6.33 13.72
CA PHE A 175 23.42 5.54 14.26
C PHE A 175 23.74 4.04 14.25
N ASN A 176 24.31 3.53 13.16
CA ASN A 176 24.76 2.14 13.08
C ASN A 176 25.83 1.83 14.15
N GLU A 177 26.77 2.73 14.39
CA GLU A 177 27.76 2.60 15.47
C GLU A 177 27.09 2.61 16.85
N SER A 178 26.15 3.53 17.07
CA SER A 178 25.40 3.64 18.33
C SER A 178 24.57 2.39 18.64
N ILE A 179 23.93 1.80 17.63
CA ILE A 179 23.21 0.53 17.77
C ILE A 179 24.17 -0.61 18.15
N ASN A 180 25.30 -0.73 17.44
CA ASN A 180 26.25 -1.83 17.67
C ASN A 180 26.89 -1.78 19.07
N ASN A 181 26.97 -0.59 19.67
CA ASN A 181 27.51 -0.38 21.01
C ASN A 181 26.42 -0.37 22.11
N SER A 182 25.16 -0.63 21.76
CA SER A 182 24.03 -0.55 22.69
C SER A 182 23.45 -1.94 23.00
N GLU A 183 23.23 -2.21 24.28
CA GLU A 183 22.53 -3.44 24.73
C GLU A 183 21.00 -3.34 24.58
N LEU A 184 20.48 -2.18 24.20
CA LEU A 184 19.03 -1.94 24.06
C LEU A 184 18.45 -2.57 22.80
N TRP A 185 19.28 -2.71 21.75
CA TRP A 185 18.85 -3.22 20.45
C TRP A 185 19.06 -4.72 20.37
N MET A 186 18.00 -5.43 20.03
CA MET A 186 18.02 -6.88 19.83
C MET A 186 18.20 -7.21 18.36
N THR A 187 19.00 -8.24 18.06
CA THR A 187 19.12 -8.80 16.70
C THR A 187 18.21 -10.00 16.45
N SER A 188 17.55 -10.48 17.50
CA SER A 188 16.48 -11.47 17.43
C SER A 188 15.48 -11.23 18.56
N ILE A 189 14.21 -11.44 18.29
CA ILE A 189 13.16 -11.27 19.30
C ILE A 189 13.04 -12.55 20.12
N LYS A 190 13.12 -12.41 21.44
CA LYS A 190 12.87 -13.52 22.37
C LYS A 190 11.43 -13.99 22.21
N THR A 191 11.20 -15.29 22.17
CA THR A 191 9.85 -15.89 22.04
C THR A 191 8.86 -15.34 23.08
N SER A 192 9.35 -15.03 24.28
CA SER A 192 8.55 -14.46 25.37
C SER A 192 7.98 -13.07 25.05
N LEU A 193 8.63 -12.29 24.19
CA LEU A 193 8.21 -10.94 23.80
C LEU A 193 7.28 -10.95 22.58
N LEU A 194 7.13 -12.07 21.87
CA LEU A 194 6.28 -12.13 20.66
C LEU A 194 4.80 -11.84 20.97
N GLY A 195 4.33 -12.21 22.17
CA GLY A 195 2.96 -11.92 22.61
C GLY A 195 2.68 -10.43 22.81
N GLU A 196 3.73 -9.63 22.97
CA GLU A 196 3.62 -8.18 23.16
C GLU A 196 3.58 -7.41 21.84
N ILE A 197 3.93 -8.06 20.72
CA ILE A 197 4.06 -7.38 19.45
C ILE A 197 2.81 -7.62 18.60
N PRO A 198 2.14 -6.56 18.14
CA PRO A 198 0.99 -6.68 17.28
C PRO A 198 1.30 -7.45 15.97
N PRO A 199 0.34 -8.26 15.46
CA PRO A 199 0.50 -9.01 14.22
C PRO A 199 0.91 -8.14 13.01
N LEU A 200 0.46 -6.88 12.97
CA LEU A 200 0.85 -5.92 11.92
C LEU A 200 2.38 -5.77 11.80
N TYR A 201 3.11 -5.91 12.90
CA TYR A 201 4.57 -5.80 12.91
C TYR A 201 5.27 -7.15 12.78
N SER A 202 4.54 -8.28 12.78
CA SER A 202 5.16 -9.61 12.72
C SER A 202 5.92 -9.87 11.42
N ILE A 203 5.53 -9.18 10.33
CA ILE A 203 6.17 -9.27 9.01
C ILE A 203 7.66 -8.87 9.06
N TYR A 204 8.03 -7.97 9.98
CA TYR A 204 9.40 -7.49 10.14
C TYR A 204 10.31 -8.51 10.82
N PHE A 205 9.77 -9.58 11.43
CA PHE A 205 10.56 -10.67 12.02
C PHE A 205 10.90 -11.78 11.04
N SER A 206 10.07 -11.96 10.02
CA SER A 206 10.25 -13.02 9.03
C SER A 206 11.19 -12.66 7.87
N GLY A 207 11.49 -11.37 7.70
CA GLY A 207 12.37 -10.88 6.64
C GLY A 207 13.86 -10.98 6.99
N THR A 208 14.72 -11.09 5.98
CA THR A 208 16.18 -11.06 6.16
C THR A 208 16.75 -9.63 6.30
N GLU A 209 15.91 -8.63 6.11
CA GLU A 209 16.29 -7.23 5.90
C GLU A 209 16.29 -6.42 7.21
N TYR A 210 15.26 -6.58 8.05
CA TYR A 210 15.22 -5.96 9.38
C TYR A 210 16.04 -6.77 10.37
N ARG A 211 17.09 -6.17 10.92
CA ARG A 211 18.08 -6.87 11.76
C ARG A 211 18.18 -6.34 13.18
N TYR A 212 17.63 -5.17 13.44
CA TYR A 212 17.69 -4.53 14.76
C TYR A 212 16.28 -4.20 15.22
N PHE A 213 15.95 -4.58 16.45
CA PHE A 213 14.64 -4.43 17.05
C PHE A 213 14.76 -3.82 18.43
N LEU A 214 13.81 -2.96 18.78
CA LEU A 214 13.69 -2.37 20.11
C LEU A 214 12.22 -2.34 20.49
N ILE A 215 11.90 -2.83 21.69
CA ILE A 215 10.57 -2.73 22.27
C ILE A 215 10.72 -1.91 23.54
N TYR A 216 9.95 -0.84 23.66
CA TYR A 216 9.94 0.00 24.85
C TYR A 216 8.54 0.04 25.44
N ASN A 217 8.41 -0.39 26.69
CA ASN A 217 7.18 -0.21 27.45
C ASN A 217 7.20 1.19 28.08
N VAL A 218 6.31 2.06 27.60
CA VAL A 218 6.29 3.48 27.99
C VAL A 218 5.84 3.65 29.44
N ASP A 219 4.91 2.83 29.90
CA ASP A 219 4.36 2.95 31.27
C ASP A 219 5.35 2.43 32.32
N LEU A 220 6.11 1.38 31.99
CA LEU A 220 7.14 0.82 32.86
C LEU A 220 8.51 1.47 32.68
N LYS A 221 8.69 2.29 31.64
CA LYS A 221 9.96 2.91 31.23
C LYS A 221 11.09 1.89 31.09
N ALA A 222 10.78 0.76 30.46
CA ALA A 222 11.69 -0.38 30.37
C ALA A 222 11.79 -0.91 28.93
N TYR A 223 12.99 -1.29 28.54
CA TYR A 223 13.25 -1.91 27.24
C TYR A 223 13.10 -3.43 27.34
N ASN A 224 12.54 -4.03 26.30
CA ASN A 224 12.54 -5.48 26.05
C ASN A 224 12.09 -6.31 27.27
N THR A 225 11.16 -5.78 28.06
CA THR A 225 10.72 -6.34 29.34
C THR A 225 9.21 -6.55 29.33
N LEU A 226 8.76 -7.69 29.87
CA LEU A 226 7.35 -8.03 30.03
C LEU A 226 6.75 -7.36 31.26
N PRO A 227 5.49 -6.90 31.18
CA PRO A 227 4.76 -6.51 32.36
C PRO A 227 4.53 -7.69 33.30
N GLU A 228 4.56 -7.43 34.61
CA GLU A 228 4.33 -8.47 35.65
C GLU A 228 2.87 -8.51 36.13
N LYS A 229 2.04 -7.55 35.70
CA LYS A 229 0.66 -7.40 36.14
C LYS A 229 -0.26 -7.24 34.95
N SER A 230 -1.43 -7.87 35.03
CA SER A 230 -2.54 -7.63 34.10
C SER A 230 -2.88 -6.13 34.02
N GLY A 231 -3.07 -5.63 32.80
CA GLY A 231 -3.31 -4.21 32.56
C GLY A 231 -3.22 -3.85 31.08
N THR A 232 -3.52 -2.59 30.76
CA THR A 232 -3.27 -2.04 29.42
C THR A 232 -1.99 -1.23 29.48
N TYR A 233 -1.03 -1.57 28.63
CA TYR A 233 0.27 -0.92 28.56
C TYR A 233 0.49 -0.32 27.18
N ARG A 234 1.18 0.81 27.14
CA ARG A 234 1.61 1.48 25.93
C ARG A 234 3.02 1.06 25.57
N PHE A 235 3.21 0.71 24.31
CA PHE A 235 4.47 0.22 23.77
C PHE A 235 4.87 0.99 22.54
N ILE A 236 6.18 1.12 22.38
CA ILE A 236 6.84 1.56 21.17
C ILE A 236 7.64 0.37 20.64
N PHE A 237 7.37 -0.01 19.40
CA PHE A 237 8.13 -0.97 18.63
C PHE A 237 8.96 -0.24 17.58
N ILE A 238 10.24 -0.56 17.49
CA ILE A 238 11.13 -0.05 16.46
C ILE A 238 11.82 -1.22 15.78
N SER A 239 11.80 -1.25 14.46
CA SER A 239 12.63 -2.14 13.65
C SER A 239 13.46 -1.34 12.65
N TYR A 240 14.73 -1.72 12.51
CA TYR A 240 15.67 -1.04 11.63
C TYR A 240 16.40 -2.02 10.72
N ASP A 241 16.48 -1.64 9.45
CA ASP A 241 17.22 -2.29 8.39
C ASP A 241 18.41 -1.41 7.99
N SER A 242 19.60 -1.84 8.40
CA SER A 242 20.86 -1.15 8.11
C SER A 242 21.37 -1.33 6.68
N VAL A 243 20.79 -2.25 5.89
CA VAL A 243 21.14 -2.48 4.48
C VAL A 243 20.44 -1.46 3.60
N HIS A 244 19.14 -1.24 3.82
CA HIS A 244 18.33 -0.29 3.05
C HIS A 244 18.20 1.09 3.74
N ASN A 245 18.69 1.23 4.97
CA ASN A 245 18.59 2.42 5.82
C ASN A 245 17.13 2.83 6.07
N THR A 246 16.29 1.83 6.33
CA THR A 246 14.85 2.03 6.59
C THR A 246 14.49 1.64 8.01
N MET A 247 13.55 2.36 8.60
CA MET A 247 13.08 2.13 9.95
C MET A 247 11.55 2.12 9.99
N LYS A 248 10.99 1.18 10.76
CA LYS A 248 9.60 1.20 11.19
C LYS A 248 9.56 1.61 12.65
N ILE A 249 8.69 2.56 12.98
CA ILE A 249 8.30 2.86 14.36
C ILE A 249 6.80 2.61 14.47
N GLY A 250 6.35 1.95 15.53
CA GLY A 250 4.95 1.70 15.81
C GLY A 250 4.64 1.93 17.28
N GLU A 251 3.65 2.75 17.58
CA GLU A 251 3.12 2.96 18.93
C GLU A 251 1.73 2.33 19.03
N TYR A 252 1.49 1.59 20.11
CA TYR A 252 0.22 0.90 20.34
C TYR A 252 -0.02 0.71 21.84
N THR A 253 -1.27 0.48 22.21
CA THR A 253 -1.63 -0.04 23.53
C THR A 253 -1.99 -1.51 23.41
N LEU A 254 -1.53 -2.32 24.36
CA LEU A 254 -1.83 -3.74 24.45
C LEU A 254 -2.41 -4.07 25.82
N LYS A 255 -3.52 -4.81 25.84
CA LYS A 255 -4.14 -5.36 27.03
C LYS A 255 -3.55 -6.74 27.33
N ILE A 256 -2.85 -6.84 28.45
CA ILE A 256 -2.17 -8.04 28.91
C ILE A 256 -2.96 -8.66 30.05
N LEU A 257 -3.08 -9.99 30.01
CA LEU A 257 -3.69 -10.81 31.06
C LEU A 257 -2.67 -11.88 31.49
N ILE A 258 -2.24 -11.81 32.75
CA ILE A 258 -1.30 -12.72 33.43
C ILE A 258 -2.03 -13.37 34.59
#